data_AF-A0A662IR61-F1
#
_entry.id   AF-A0A662IR61-F1
#
_cell.length_a   1.000
_cell.length_b   1.000
_cell.length_c   1.000
_cell.angle_alpha   90.00
_cell.angle_beta   90.00
_cell.angle_gamma   90.00
#
_symmetry.space_group_name_H-M   'P 1'
#
loop_
_entity.id
_entity.type
_entity.pdbx_description
1 polymer ?
#
loop_
_entity_poly.entity_id
_entity_poly.type
_entity_poly.pdbx_seq_one_letter_code
_entity_poly.pdbx_strand_id
1 'polypeptide(L)'
;MEDLKAKLLDLLESDIEFRYAVAGKLGILELLKRLDAIESLQAKILDEIKSLRENQEKLWRNQEKLWQNQNKLWEEVKNLREGQERLWENQERLWRGQEKLWEEVKELRKTQNITATILHRLTITIEEESLDVIKHRLKSELGLDIALNRIFIDDREIDIYGATHDICIIGEATVRLGLGLIDELEEKIDFIKRRKPELLRPKLIKVIYTDYAIPSALEEAKRRKIWVLKWSGDLTPMTIIEQ
;
A
#
# COMPACT_ATOMS: atom_id res chain seq x y z
N MET A 1 72.39 -88.93 53.14
CA MET A 1 71.83 -87.76 52.42
C MET A 1 70.97 -88.19 51.24
N GLU A 2 71.44 -89.11 50.38
CA GLU A 2 70.63 -89.64 49.26
C GLU A 2 69.34 -90.35 49.72
N ASP A 3 69.39 -91.15 50.78
CA ASP A 3 68.24 -91.89 51.31
C ASP A 3 67.12 -90.97 51.86
N LEU A 4 67.49 -89.88 52.55
CA LEU A 4 66.53 -88.88 53.04
C LEU A 4 65.88 -88.10 51.89
N LYS A 5 66.65 -87.77 50.85
CA LYS A 5 66.14 -87.08 49.66
C LYS A 5 65.13 -87.94 48.91
N ALA A 6 65.43 -89.23 48.71
CA ALA A 6 64.53 -90.18 48.06
C ALA A 6 63.22 -90.31 48.84
N LYS A 7 63.31 -90.48 50.17
CA LYS A 7 62.13 -90.56 51.05
C LYS A 7 61.30 -89.26 51.07
N LEU A 8 61.94 -88.10 50.99
CA LEU A 8 61.25 -86.81 50.95
C LEU A 8 60.50 -86.60 49.62
N LEU A 9 61.09 -87.01 48.50
CA LEU A 9 60.43 -86.97 47.19
C LEU A 9 59.26 -87.95 47.11
N ASP A 10 59.44 -89.18 47.61
CA ASP A 10 58.38 -90.19 47.67
C ASP A 10 57.19 -89.71 48.54
N LEU A 11 57.46 -89.08 49.69
CA LEU A 11 56.42 -88.47 50.52
C LEU A 11 55.75 -87.27 49.84
N LEU A 12 56.51 -86.43 49.11
CA LEU A 12 55.91 -85.37 48.32
C LEU A 12 54.97 -85.94 47.25
N GLU A 13 55.26 -87.08 46.63
CA GLU A 13 54.44 -87.68 45.58
C GLU A 13 53.23 -88.48 46.11
N SER A 14 53.39 -89.20 47.22
CA SER A 14 52.38 -90.12 47.75
C SER A 14 51.51 -89.54 48.87
N ASP A 15 52.04 -88.61 49.67
CA ASP A 15 51.33 -88.00 50.81
C ASP A 15 50.91 -86.56 50.50
N ILE A 16 49.59 -86.39 50.32
CA ILE A 16 49.00 -85.11 49.98
C ILE A 16 49.11 -84.09 51.13
N GLU A 17 48.93 -84.53 52.38
CA GLU A 17 49.00 -83.65 53.55
C GLU A 17 50.42 -83.13 53.74
N PHE A 18 51.41 -84.02 53.59
CA PHE A 18 52.83 -83.64 53.62
C PHE A 18 53.18 -82.65 52.51
N ARG A 19 52.72 -82.89 51.26
CA ARG A 19 52.93 -81.96 50.13
C ARG A 19 52.35 -80.57 50.40
N TYR A 20 51.11 -80.49 50.91
CA TYR A 20 50.48 -79.21 51.25
C TYR A 20 51.19 -78.51 52.42
N ALA A 21 51.67 -79.25 53.43
CA ALA A 21 52.44 -78.69 54.54
C ALA A 21 53.77 -78.10 54.06
N VAL A 22 54.50 -78.81 53.19
CA VAL A 22 55.74 -78.33 52.57
C VAL A 22 55.46 -77.11 51.67
N ALA A 23 54.44 -77.16 50.82
CA ALA A 23 54.03 -76.04 49.98
C ALA A 23 53.63 -74.80 50.80
N GLY A 24 52.98 -75.00 51.95
CA GLY A 24 52.66 -73.94 52.90
C GLY A 24 53.91 -73.32 53.53
N LYS A 25 54.86 -74.13 54.00
CA LYS A 25 56.12 -73.64 54.60
C LYS A 25 57.03 -72.94 53.58
N LEU A 26 57.01 -73.38 52.33
CA LEU A 26 57.75 -72.76 51.22
C LEU A 26 57.03 -71.52 50.62
N GLY A 27 55.83 -71.17 51.10
CA GLY A 27 55.06 -70.02 50.61
C GLY A 27 54.39 -70.21 49.25
N ILE A 28 54.40 -71.42 48.70
CA ILE A 28 53.81 -71.74 47.38
C ILE A 28 52.29 -71.53 47.40
N LEU A 29 51.62 -71.87 48.51
CA LEU A 29 50.18 -71.64 48.65
C LEU A 29 49.80 -70.15 48.61
N GLU A 30 50.66 -69.28 49.12
CA GLU A 30 50.44 -67.82 49.08
C GLU A 30 50.65 -67.27 47.66
N LEU A 31 51.60 -67.82 46.92
CA LEU A 31 51.81 -67.51 45.50
C LEU A 31 50.62 -67.92 44.64
N LEU A 32 50.06 -69.11 44.85
CA LEU A 32 48.87 -69.59 44.13
C LEU A 32 47.67 -68.66 44.36
N LYS A 33 47.40 -68.26 45.62
CA LYS A 33 46.33 -67.30 45.92
C LYS A 33 46.53 -65.95 45.23
N ARG A 34 47.77 -65.47 45.11
CA ARG A 34 48.08 -64.24 44.37
C ARG A 34 47.87 -64.41 42.87
N LEU A 35 48.20 -65.58 42.31
CA LEU A 35 47.93 -65.90 40.91
C LEU A 35 46.42 -65.92 40.64
N ASP A 36 45.63 -66.58 41.48
CA ASP A 36 44.16 -66.59 41.35
C ASP A 36 43.57 -65.17 41.42
N ALA A 37 44.09 -64.33 42.33
CA ALA A 37 43.67 -62.93 42.43
C ALA A 37 44.06 -62.11 41.19
N ILE A 38 45.24 -62.37 40.60
CA ILE A 38 45.68 -61.74 39.36
C ILE A 38 44.80 -62.18 38.20
N GLU A 39 44.49 -63.47 38.06
CA GLU A 39 43.59 -63.98 37.02
C GLU A 39 42.19 -63.34 37.14
N SER A 40 41.67 -63.21 38.36
CA SER A 40 40.40 -62.51 38.61
C SER A 40 40.45 -61.03 38.20
N LEU A 41 41.54 -60.32 38.51
CA LEU A 41 41.73 -58.93 38.08
C LEU A 41 41.88 -58.81 36.56
N GLN A 42 42.60 -59.73 35.92
CA GLN A 42 42.75 -59.77 34.47
C GLN A 42 41.39 -59.98 33.77
N ALA A 43 40.55 -60.87 34.29
CA ALA A 43 39.20 -61.07 33.76
C ALA A 43 38.36 -59.78 33.84
N LYS A 44 38.39 -59.08 34.98
CA LYS A 44 37.67 -57.80 35.15
C LYS A 44 38.18 -56.72 34.19
N ILE A 45 39.50 -56.61 34.00
CA ILE A 45 40.10 -55.66 33.06
C ILE A 45 39.66 -55.97 31.63
N LEU A 46 39.60 -57.25 31.24
CA LEU A 46 39.13 -57.64 29.90
C LEU A 46 37.66 -57.25 29.67
N ASP A 47 36.80 -57.42 30.69
CA ASP A 47 35.41 -57.00 30.63
C ASP A 47 35.27 -55.47 30.51
N GLU A 48 36.05 -54.69 31.26
CA GLU A 48 36.09 -53.23 31.14
C GLU A 48 36.58 -52.79 29.75
N ILE A 49 37.64 -53.42 29.21
CA ILE A 49 38.15 -53.14 27.86
C ILE A 49 37.06 -53.43 26.81
N LYS A 50 36.31 -54.52 26.97
CA LYS A 50 35.20 -54.85 26.07
C LYS A 50 34.10 -53.78 26.13
N SER A 51 33.70 -53.36 27.33
CA SER A 51 32.72 -52.29 27.51
C SER A 51 33.18 -50.95 26.92
N LEU A 52 34.46 -50.59 27.10
CA LEU A 52 35.05 -49.40 26.50
C LEU A 52 35.01 -49.44 24.97
N ARG A 53 35.31 -50.58 24.35
CA ARG A 53 35.21 -50.77 22.90
C ARG A 53 33.79 -50.59 22.39
N GLU A 54 32.80 -51.16 23.07
CA GLU A 54 31.38 -51.00 22.70
C GLU A 54 30.93 -49.53 22.81
N ASN A 55 31.39 -48.82 23.84
CA ASN A 55 31.10 -47.39 24.00
C ASN A 55 31.79 -46.54 22.91
N GLN A 56 33.03 -46.87 22.56
CA GLN A 56 33.75 -46.20 21.47
C GLN A 56 33.03 -46.37 20.13
N GLU A 57 32.52 -47.56 19.84
CA GLU A 57 31.75 -47.82 18.62
C GLU A 57 30.44 -47.01 18.58
N LYS A 58 29.74 -46.90 19.72
CA LYS A 58 28.54 -46.03 19.84
C LYS A 58 28.88 -44.57 19.58
N LEU A 59 30.00 -44.08 20.11
CA LEU A 59 30.46 -42.71 19.88
C LEU A 59 30.75 -42.45 18.40
N TRP A 60 31.42 -43.37 17.71
CA TRP A 60 31.67 -43.25 16.27
C TRP A 60 30.38 -43.23 15.45
N ARG A 61 29.41 -44.09 15.78
CA ARG A 61 28.09 -44.07 15.12
C ARG A 61 27.35 -42.75 15.34
N ASN A 62 27.44 -42.17 16.53
CA ASN A 62 26.85 -40.86 16.80
C ASN A 62 27.56 -39.73 16.06
N GLN A 63 28.89 -39.78 15.99
CA GLN A 63 29.69 -38.81 15.23
C GLN A 63 29.32 -38.81 13.74
N GLU A 64 29.14 -39.99 13.15
CA GLU A 64 28.72 -40.14 11.75
C GLU A 64 27.33 -39.52 11.51
N LYS A 65 26.37 -39.77 12.42
CA LYS A 65 25.04 -39.14 12.34
C LYS A 65 25.11 -37.62 12.45
N LEU A 66 25.98 -37.09 13.30
CA LEU A 66 26.18 -35.64 13.42
C LEU A 66 26.71 -35.04 12.13
N TRP A 67 27.68 -35.69 11.49
CA TRP A 67 28.19 -35.25 10.18
C TRP A 67 27.13 -35.28 9.08
N GLN A 68 26.31 -36.33 9.03
CA GLN A 68 25.20 -36.40 8.08
C GLN A 68 24.18 -35.27 8.28
N ASN A 69 23.83 -34.99 9.53
CA ASN A 69 22.92 -33.88 9.84
C ASN A 69 23.56 -32.51 9.53
N GLN A 70 24.86 -32.36 9.79
CA GLN A 70 25.58 -31.14 9.46
C GLN A 70 25.61 -30.89 7.95
N ASN A 71 25.82 -31.93 7.14
CA ASN A 71 25.77 -31.80 5.68
C ASN A 71 24.38 -31.38 5.18
N LYS A 72 23.30 -31.95 5.74
CA LYS A 72 21.93 -31.52 5.40
C LYS A 72 21.68 -30.05 5.74
N LEU A 73 22.15 -29.60 6.90
CA LEU A 73 22.05 -28.18 7.28
C LEU A 73 22.80 -27.27 6.31
N TRP A 74 23.98 -27.69 5.83
CA TRP A 74 24.71 -26.93 4.82
C TRP A 74 23.94 -26.80 3.50
N GLU A 75 23.28 -27.86 3.05
CA GLU A 75 22.43 -27.84 1.86
C GLU A 75 21.22 -26.91 2.05
N GLU A 76 20.55 -26.96 3.20
CA GLU A 76 19.44 -26.07 3.53
C GLU A 76 19.88 -24.60 3.55
N VAL A 77 21.01 -24.30 4.19
CA VAL A 77 21.59 -22.94 4.22
C VAL A 77 21.92 -22.45 2.82
N LYS A 78 22.45 -23.32 1.94
CA LYS A 78 22.73 -22.97 0.55
C LYS A 78 21.44 -22.63 -0.20
N ASN A 79 20.41 -23.47 -0.09
CA ASN A 79 19.11 -23.24 -0.73
C ASN A 79 18.46 -21.93 -0.24
N LEU A 80 18.57 -21.62 1.05
CA LEU A 80 18.07 -20.37 1.62
C LEU A 80 18.81 -19.15 1.05
N ARG A 81 20.13 -19.23 0.86
CA ARG A 81 20.91 -18.16 0.22
C ARG A 81 20.49 -17.92 -1.22
N GLU A 82 20.32 -18.98 -2.01
CA GLU A 82 19.83 -18.89 -3.39
C GLU A 82 18.40 -18.31 -3.44
N GLY A 83 17.54 -18.69 -2.49
CA GLY A 83 16.20 -18.12 -2.34
C GLY A 83 16.23 -16.63 -2.02
N GLN A 84 17.12 -16.19 -1.14
CA GLN A 84 17.30 -14.77 -0.83
C GLN A 84 17.79 -13.98 -2.06
N GLU A 85 18.76 -14.48 -2.80
CA GLU A 85 19.28 -13.81 -4.00
C GLU A 85 18.18 -13.54 -5.03
N ARG A 86 17.31 -14.52 -5.29
CA ARG A 86 16.14 -14.36 -6.16
C ARG A 86 15.15 -13.31 -5.65
N LEU A 87 14.97 -13.20 -4.33
CA LEU A 87 14.11 -12.16 -3.75
C LEU A 87 14.71 -10.77 -3.97
N TRP A 88 16.02 -10.61 -3.81
CA TRP A 88 16.72 -9.36 -4.09
C TRP A 88 16.57 -8.94 -5.56
N GLU A 89 16.76 -9.86 -6.51
CA GLU A 89 16.57 -9.58 -7.93
C GLU A 89 15.13 -9.14 -8.26
N ASN A 90 14.13 -9.81 -7.67
CA ASN A 90 12.73 -9.44 -7.87
C ASN A 90 12.42 -8.06 -7.28
N GLN A 91 12.96 -7.74 -6.11
CA GLN A 91 12.80 -6.44 -5.48
C GLN A 91 13.39 -5.32 -6.34
N GLU A 92 14.56 -5.55 -6.94
CA GLU A 92 15.20 -4.59 -7.84
C GLU A 92 14.36 -4.36 -9.10
N ARG A 93 13.79 -5.43 -9.68
CA ARG A 93 12.88 -5.32 -10.84
C ARG A 93 11.63 -4.52 -10.51
N LEU A 94 11.07 -4.71 -9.31
CA LEU A 94 9.91 -3.93 -8.86
C LEU A 94 10.24 -2.46 -8.71
N TRP A 95 11.39 -2.11 -8.11
CA TRP A 95 11.83 -0.71 -8.01
C TRP A 95 12.00 -0.05 -9.38
N ARG A 96 12.65 -0.73 -10.34
CA ARG A 96 12.76 -0.23 -11.72
C ARG A 96 11.40 -0.05 -12.39
N GLY A 97 10.46 -0.95 -12.15
CA GLY A 97 9.09 -0.82 -12.65
C GLY A 97 8.36 0.38 -12.04
N GLN A 98 8.54 0.61 -10.74
CA GLN A 98 7.95 1.74 -10.04
C GLN A 98 8.51 3.08 -10.50
N GLU A 99 9.81 3.17 -10.76
CA GLU A 99 10.46 4.36 -11.30
C GLU A 99 9.88 4.77 -12.66
N LYS A 100 9.70 3.82 -13.58
CA LYS A 100 9.05 4.06 -14.88
C LYS A 100 7.63 4.57 -14.74
N LEU A 101 6.85 3.99 -13.84
CA LEU A 101 5.47 4.46 -13.57
C LEU A 101 5.45 5.91 -13.05
N TRP A 102 6.42 6.29 -12.21
CA TRP A 102 6.55 7.67 -11.74
C TRP A 102 6.85 8.65 -12.88
N GLU A 103 7.71 8.27 -13.82
CA GLU A 103 7.99 9.06 -15.02
C GLU A 103 6.74 9.24 -15.90
N GLU A 104 6.00 8.15 -16.16
CA GLU A 104 4.75 8.20 -16.93
C GLU A 104 3.71 9.10 -16.27
N VAL A 105 3.51 8.98 -14.95
CA VAL A 105 2.58 9.84 -14.20
C VAL A 105 3.00 11.31 -14.27
N LYS A 106 4.30 11.60 -14.22
CA LYS A 106 4.82 12.97 -14.33
C LYS A 106 4.52 13.57 -15.71
N GLU A 107 4.73 12.82 -16.79
CA GLU A 107 4.42 13.28 -18.15
C GLU A 107 2.91 13.43 -18.38
N LEU A 108 2.08 12.55 -17.81
CA LEU A 108 0.63 12.71 -17.84
C LEU A 108 0.19 13.99 -17.14
N ARG A 109 0.72 14.30 -15.95
CA ARG A 109 0.42 15.55 -15.24
C ARG A 109 0.83 16.79 -16.04
N LYS A 110 1.99 16.74 -16.68
CA LYS A 110 2.46 17.83 -17.56
C LYS A 110 1.50 18.03 -18.74
N THR A 111 1.10 16.94 -19.38
CA THR A 111 0.13 16.96 -20.49
C THR A 111 -1.21 17.54 -20.04
N GLN A 112 -1.76 17.08 -18.91
CA GLN A 112 -2.99 17.60 -18.33
C GLN A 112 -2.94 19.11 -18.07
N ASN A 113 -1.84 19.61 -17.50
CA ASN A 113 -1.68 21.04 -17.25
C ASN A 113 -1.64 21.85 -18.55
N ILE A 114 -0.97 21.34 -19.59
CA ILE A 114 -0.96 21.97 -20.91
C ILE A 114 -2.38 21.98 -21.49
N THR A 115 -3.09 20.85 -21.45
CA THR A 115 -4.48 20.74 -21.92
C THR A 115 -5.40 21.72 -21.19
N ALA A 116 -5.30 21.82 -19.86
CA ALA A 116 -6.06 22.77 -19.07
C ALA A 116 -5.75 24.22 -19.46
N THR A 117 -4.48 24.55 -19.70
CA THR A 117 -4.07 25.88 -20.15
C THR A 117 -4.60 26.21 -21.54
N ILE A 118 -4.54 25.27 -22.48
CA ILE A 118 -5.07 25.44 -23.84
C ILE A 118 -6.59 25.62 -23.78
N LEU A 119 -7.30 24.80 -22.99
CA LEU A 119 -8.73 24.96 -22.76
C LEU A 119 -9.04 26.37 -22.23
N HIS A 120 -8.36 26.82 -21.17
CA HIS A 120 -8.55 28.18 -20.66
C HIS A 120 -8.28 29.28 -21.69
N ARG A 121 -7.28 29.12 -22.58
CA ARG A 121 -6.96 30.15 -23.58
C ARG A 121 -7.90 30.15 -24.79
N LEU A 122 -8.43 29.00 -25.17
CA LEU A 122 -9.42 28.89 -26.24
C LEU A 122 -10.82 29.27 -25.78
N THR A 123 -11.04 29.28 -24.47
CA THR A 123 -12.32 29.63 -23.87
C THR A 123 -12.13 30.95 -23.13
N ILE A 124 -12.26 32.10 -23.83
CA ILE A 124 -12.86 33.25 -23.13
C ILE A 124 -14.15 32.67 -22.57
N THR A 125 -14.33 32.68 -21.25
CA THR A 125 -15.50 32.00 -20.73
C THR A 125 -16.71 32.77 -21.24
N ILE A 126 -17.76 32.04 -21.62
CA ILE A 126 -19.02 32.65 -22.04
C ILE A 126 -19.55 33.63 -20.97
N GLU A 127 -19.12 33.41 -19.72
CA GLU A 127 -19.39 34.25 -18.56
C GLU A 127 -18.67 35.60 -18.68
N GLU A 128 -17.36 35.63 -18.95
CA GLU A 128 -16.60 36.87 -19.18
C GLU A 128 -17.15 37.66 -20.39
N GLU A 129 -17.39 36.97 -21.51
CA GLU A 129 -17.98 37.59 -22.71
C GLU A 129 -19.38 38.14 -22.42
N SER A 130 -20.21 37.39 -21.68
CA SER A 130 -21.56 37.83 -21.34
C SER A 130 -21.56 39.13 -20.55
N LEU A 131 -20.68 39.28 -19.56
CA LEU A 131 -20.64 40.46 -18.70
C LEU A 131 -20.24 41.70 -19.51
N ASP A 132 -19.24 41.59 -20.37
CA ASP A 132 -18.78 42.69 -21.22
C ASP A 132 -19.84 43.11 -22.24
N VAL A 133 -20.45 42.13 -22.94
CA VAL A 133 -21.50 42.40 -23.92
C VAL A 133 -22.72 43.03 -23.24
N ILE A 134 -23.24 42.42 -22.17
CA ILE A 134 -24.43 42.93 -21.48
C ILE A 134 -24.17 44.33 -20.91
N LYS A 135 -23.02 44.55 -20.26
CA LYS A 135 -22.66 45.87 -19.72
C LYS A 135 -22.59 46.93 -20.82
N HIS A 136 -22.00 46.60 -21.97
CA HIS A 136 -21.94 47.51 -23.10
C HIS A 136 -23.33 47.83 -23.66
N ARG A 137 -24.22 46.84 -23.77
CA ARG A 137 -25.61 47.01 -24.25
C ARG A 137 -26.43 47.86 -23.27
N LEU A 138 -26.36 47.59 -21.97
CA LEU A 138 -27.03 48.37 -20.93
C LEU A 138 -26.59 49.84 -20.95
N LYS A 139 -25.28 50.09 -21.11
CA LYS A 139 -24.74 51.45 -21.17
C LYS A 139 -25.12 52.19 -22.45
N SER A 140 -25.03 51.53 -23.61
CA SER A 140 -25.28 52.17 -24.90
C SER A 140 -26.76 52.37 -25.22
N GLU A 141 -27.64 51.45 -24.81
CA GLU A 141 -29.06 51.49 -25.16
C GLU A 141 -29.95 52.08 -24.06
N LEU A 142 -29.61 51.86 -22.79
CA LEU A 142 -30.39 52.36 -21.65
C LEU A 142 -29.67 53.46 -20.86
N GLY A 143 -28.42 53.78 -21.19
CA GLY A 143 -27.62 54.74 -20.40
C GLY A 143 -27.30 54.26 -18.99
N LEU A 144 -27.41 52.96 -18.73
CA LEU A 144 -27.23 52.36 -17.41
C LEU A 144 -25.78 51.88 -17.24
N ASP A 145 -25.01 52.58 -16.41
CA ASP A 145 -23.66 52.14 -16.02
C ASP A 145 -23.75 51.25 -14.77
N ILE A 146 -23.81 49.93 -14.98
CA ILE A 146 -23.99 48.93 -13.93
C ILE A 146 -22.77 48.01 -13.89
N ALA A 147 -22.22 47.80 -12.70
CA ALA A 147 -21.23 46.75 -12.48
C ALA A 147 -21.96 45.40 -12.40
N LEU A 148 -21.71 44.54 -13.38
CA LEU A 148 -22.20 43.16 -13.39
C LEU A 148 -21.13 42.24 -12.81
N ASN A 149 -21.53 41.38 -11.89
CA ASN A 149 -20.65 40.39 -11.28
C ASN A 149 -21.42 39.09 -11.04
N ARG A 150 -20.68 38.01 -10.89
CA ARG A 150 -21.19 36.74 -10.39
C ARG A 150 -21.40 36.80 -8.88
N ILE A 151 -22.52 36.25 -8.41
CA ILE A 151 -22.84 36.18 -6.97
C ILE A 151 -23.23 34.76 -6.55
N PHE A 152 -23.01 34.46 -5.27
CA PHE A 152 -23.41 33.19 -4.65
C PHE A 152 -24.42 33.45 -3.53
N ILE A 153 -25.54 32.72 -3.57
CA ILE A 153 -26.60 32.77 -2.56
C ILE A 153 -26.91 31.34 -2.12
N ASP A 154 -26.60 31.00 -0.86
CA ASP A 154 -26.83 29.67 -0.27
C ASP A 154 -26.38 28.54 -1.22
N ASP A 155 -25.12 28.60 -1.64
CA ASP A 155 -24.44 27.67 -2.56
C ASP A 155 -24.99 27.62 -3.99
N ARG A 156 -25.96 28.49 -4.34
CA ARG A 156 -26.42 28.68 -5.72
C ARG A 156 -25.70 29.84 -6.37
N GLU A 157 -25.15 29.57 -7.54
CA GLU A 157 -24.47 30.53 -8.39
C GLU A 157 -25.46 31.25 -9.31
N ILE A 158 -25.29 32.57 -9.42
CA ILE A 158 -25.96 33.42 -10.40
C ILE A 158 -24.86 34.09 -11.22
N ASP A 159 -24.81 33.77 -12.51
CA ASP A 159 -23.71 34.20 -13.38
C ASP A 159 -23.67 35.71 -13.56
N ILE A 160 -24.85 36.32 -13.73
CA ILE A 160 -24.98 37.74 -14.04
C ILE A 160 -25.88 38.36 -13.00
N TYR A 161 -25.30 39.20 -12.13
CA TYR A 161 -26.05 40.06 -11.23
C TYR A 161 -25.50 41.49 -11.24
N GLY A 162 -26.39 42.46 -11.25
CA GLY A 162 -26.04 43.85 -10.98
C GLY A 162 -27.25 44.69 -10.65
N ALA A 163 -27.06 45.73 -9.86
CA ALA A 163 -28.13 46.62 -9.47
C ALA A 163 -27.65 48.07 -9.41
N THR A 164 -28.52 48.99 -9.81
CA THR A 164 -28.33 50.44 -9.65
C THR A 164 -29.67 51.08 -9.39
N HIS A 165 -29.73 52.03 -8.44
CA HIS A 165 -30.95 52.79 -8.14
C HIS A 165 -32.20 51.90 -8.00
N ASP A 166 -33.13 51.98 -8.96
CA ASP A 166 -34.41 51.30 -9.01
C ASP A 166 -34.43 50.05 -9.92
N ILE A 167 -33.29 49.67 -10.51
CA ILE A 167 -33.19 48.53 -11.45
C ILE A 167 -32.16 47.49 -11.03
N CYS A 168 -32.50 46.21 -11.24
CA CYS A 168 -31.60 45.08 -11.11
C CYS A 168 -31.62 44.19 -12.36
N ILE A 169 -30.51 43.50 -12.60
CA ILE A 169 -30.30 42.57 -13.69
C ILE A 169 -29.92 41.23 -13.06
N ILE A 170 -30.61 40.17 -13.48
CA ILE A 170 -30.35 38.81 -13.04
C ILE A 170 -30.31 37.92 -14.29
N GLY A 171 -29.29 37.08 -14.41
CA GLY A 171 -29.17 36.23 -15.58
C GLY A 171 -28.15 35.10 -15.50
N GLU A 172 -28.16 34.30 -16.55
CA GLU A 172 -27.31 33.13 -16.76
C GLU A 172 -26.48 33.28 -18.05
N ALA A 173 -25.28 32.70 -18.06
CA ALA A 173 -24.43 32.63 -19.24
C ALA A 173 -24.23 31.15 -19.64
N THR A 174 -24.65 30.77 -20.85
CA THR A 174 -24.67 29.36 -21.27
C THR A 174 -24.34 29.17 -22.74
N VAL A 175 -23.55 28.15 -23.08
CA VAL A 175 -23.23 27.85 -24.49
C VAL A 175 -24.47 27.40 -25.27
N ARG A 176 -25.41 26.72 -24.61
CA ARG A 176 -26.63 26.19 -25.24
C ARG A 176 -27.85 26.39 -24.37
N LEU A 177 -28.77 27.24 -24.81
CA LEU A 177 -30.04 27.48 -24.16
C LEU A 177 -31.11 26.44 -24.56
N GLY A 178 -31.56 25.68 -23.57
CA GLY A 178 -32.73 24.79 -23.63
C GLY A 178 -33.83 25.21 -22.65
N LEU A 179 -34.99 24.54 -22.69
CA LEU A 179 -36.14 24.88 -21.82
C LEU A 179 -35.81 24.81 -20.32
N GLY A 180 -35.04 23.81 -19.89
CA GLY A 180 -34.69 23.64 -18.47
C GLY A 180 -33.91 24.82 -17.88
N LEU A 181 -33.07 25.49 -18.67
CA LEU A 181 -32.31 26.67 -18.23
C LEU A 181 -33.21 27.91 -18.05
N ILE A 182 -34.32 27.98 -18.77
CA ILE A 182 -35.32 29.04 -18.58
C ILE A 182 -36.05 28.84 -17.25
N ASP A 183 -36.43 27.59 -16.96
CA ASP A 183 -37.02 27.24 -15.66
C ASP A 183 -36.05 27.49 -14.52
N GLU A 184 -34.78 27.13 -14.69
CA GLU A 184 -33.73 27.35 -13.70
C GLU A 184 -33.52 28.83 -13.37
N LEU A 185 -33.46 29.72 -14.37
CA LEU A 185 -33.35 31.16 -14.12
C LEU A 185 -34.55 31.69 -13.31
N GLU A 186 -35.77 31.26 -13.62
CA GLU A 186 -36.96 31.65 -12.87
C GLU A 186 -36.93 31.12 -11.44
N GLU A 187 -36.54 29.86 -11.25
CA GLU A 187 -36.35 29.28 -9.92
C GLU A 187 -35.31 30.05 -9.10
N LYS A 188 -34.20 30.47 -9.71
CA LYS A 188 -33.18 31.30 -9.06
C LYS A 188 -33.74 32.68 -8.68
N ILE A 189 -34.51 33.33 -9.56
CA ILE A 189 -35.14 34.62 -9.25
C ILE A 189 -36.15 34.48 -8.10
N ASP A 190 -36.99 33.45 -8.13
CA ASP A 190 -37.95 33.19 -7.06
C ASP A 190 -37.27 32.79 -5.75
N PHE A 191 -36.13 32.11 -5.82
CA PHE A 191 -35.28 31.85 -4.66
C PHE A 191 -34.74 33.14 -4.05
N ILE A 192 -34.24 34.09 -4.86
CA ILE A 192 -33.82 35.41 -4.40
C ILE A 192 -34.98 36.15 -3.73
N LYS A 193 -36.17 36.16 -4.34
CA LYS A 193 -37.37 36.79 -3.75
C LYS A 193 -37.67 36.27 -2.35
N ARG A 194 -37.51 34.96 -2.12
CA ARG A 194 -37.83 34.31 -0.84
C ARG A 194 -36.73 34.48 0.21
N ARG A 195 -35.46 34.45 -0.21
CA ARG A 195 -34.30 34.36 0.71
C ARG A 195 -33.56 35.68 0.89
N LYS A 196 -33.41 36.46 -0.19
CA LYS A 196 -32.68 37.73 -0.22
C LYS A 196 -33.43 38.80 -1.03
N PRO A 197 -34.64 39.20 -0.60
CA PRO A 197 -35.43 40.20 -1.32
C PRO A 197 -34.71 41.55 -1.45
N GLU A 198 -33.73 41.85 -0.58
CA GLU A 198 -32.90 43.05 -0.62
C GLU A 198 -32.01 43.15 -1.88
N LEU A 199 -31.80 42.05 -2.61
CA LEU A 199 -31.07 42.04 -3.87
C LEU A 199 -31.94 42.45 -5.07
N LEU A 200 -33.27 42.49 -4.88
CA LEU A 200 -34.20 42.91 -5.93
C LEU A 200 -34.45 44.41 -5.88
N ARG A 201 -34.89 44.94 -7.02
CA ARG A 201 -35.27 46.33 -7.21
C ARG A 201 -36.64 46.40 -7.89
N PRO A 202 -37.34 47.54 -7.82
CA PRO A 202 -38.66 47.69 -8.44
C PRO A 202 -38.68 47.34 -9.93
N LYS A 203 -37.58 47.56 -10.65
CA LYS A 203 -37.41 47.12 -12.03
C LYS A 203 -36.44 45.97 -12.12
N LEU A 204 -36.79 44.94 -12.89
CA LEU A 204 -35.96 43.77 -13.17
C LEU A 204 -35.81 43.53 -14.66
N ILE A 205 -34.57 43.32 -15.09
CA ILE A 205 -34.24 42.74 -16.39
C ILE A 205 -33.76 41.31 -16.16
N LYS A 206 -34.46 40.34 -16.74
CA LYS A 206 -34.03 38.93 -16.78
C LYS A 206 -33.21 38.74 -18.04
N VAL A 207 -31.99 38.23 -17.93
CA VAL A 207 -31.09 38.11 -19.08
C VAL A 207 -30.51 36.69 -19.20
N ILE A 208 -30.36 36.19 -20.43
CA ILE A 208 -29.61 34.96 -20.73
C ILE A 208 -28.67 35.25 -21.89
N TYR A 209 -27.37 35.14 -21.67
CA TYR A 209 -26.37 35.20 -22.73
C TYR A 209 -26.10 33.79 -23.27
N THR A 210 -26.20 33.58 -24.58
CA THR A 210 -25.98 32.25 -25.17
C THR A 210 -25.50 32.23 -26.60
N ASP A 211 -24.59 31.31 -26.95
CA ASP A 211 -24.14 31.13 -28.35
C ASP A 211 -25.23 30.53 -29.24
N TYR A 212 -26.05 29.64 -28.68
CA TYR A 212 -27.08 28.91 -29.40
C TYR A 212 -28.31 28.64 -28.55
N ALA A 213 -29.50 28.95 -29.08
CA ALA A 213 -30.78 28.66 -28.44
C ALA A 213 -31.68 27.84 -29.37
N ILE A 214 -32.36 26.82 -28.81
CA ILE A 214 -33.39 26.10 -29.56
C ILE A 214 -34.65 26.96 -29.72
N PRO A 215 -35.43 26.81 -30.82
CA PRO A 215 -36.60 27.64 -31.08
C PRO A 215 -37.64 27.64 -29.94
N SER A 216 -37.92 26.48 -29.36
CA SER A 216 -38.86 26.34 -28.25
C SER A 216 -38.42 27.11 -27.00
N ALA A 217 -37.12 27.19 -26.74
CA ALA A 217 -36.57 27.98 -25.65
C ALA A 217 -36.73 29.49 -25.93
N LEU A 218 -36.51 29.95 -27.17
CA LEU A 218 -36.73 31.35 -27.53
C LEU A 218 -38.20 31.78 -27.41
N GLU A 219 -39.13 30.91 -27.80
CA GLU A 219 -40.57 31.14 -27.63
C GLU A 219 -40.94 31.26 -26.15
N GLU A 220 -40.43 30.34 -25.32
CA GLU A 220 -40.69 30.36 -23.88
C GLU A 220 -40.05 31.55 -23.18
N ALA A 221 -38.82 31.92 -23.55
CA ALA A 221 -38.13 33.10 -23.04
C ALA A 221 -38.90 34.39 -23.38
N LYS A 222 -39.41 34.51 -24.61
CA LYS A 222 -40.29 35.64 -25.01
C LYS A 222 -41.55 35.69 -24.14
N ARG A 223 -42.20 34.55 -23.92
CA ARG A 223 -43.40 34.45 -23.07
C ARG A 223 -43.12 34.91 -21.63
N ARG A 224 -41.94 34.59 -21.10
CA ARG A 224 -41.49 34.97 -19.73
C ARG A 224 -40.82 36.33 -19.64
N LYS A 225 -40.75 37.09 -20.75
CA LYS A 225 -40.09 38.40 -20.83
C LYS A 225 -38.60 38.34 -20.44
N ILE A 226 -37.93 37.26 -20.83
CA ILE A 226 -36.49 37.08 -20.65
C ILE A 226 -35.77 37.58 -21.90
N TRP A 227 -34.80 38.47 -21.69
CA TRP A 227 -33.91 38.98 -22.73
C TRP A 227 -32.81 37.96 -23.01
N VAL A 228 -32.83 37.35 -24.19
CA VAL A 228 -31.83 36.41 -24.65
C VAL A 228 -31.00 37.11 -25.71
N LEU A 229 -29.69 37.09 -25.55
CA LEU A 229 -28.76 37.73 -26.48
C LEU A 229 -27.50 36.89 -26.69
N LYS A 230 -26.77 37.25 -27.74
CA LYS A 230 -25.41 36.80 -28.03
C LYS A 230 -24.57 37.97 -28.52
N TRP A 231 -23.27 37.80 -28.73
CA TRP A 231 -22.39 38.88 -29.22
C TRP A 231 -22.89 39.56 -30.50
N SER A 232 -23.59 38.81 -31.37
CA SER A 232 -24.11 39.32 -32.65
C SER A 232 -25.48 40.02 -32.54
N GLY A 233 -26.12 40.02 -31.37
CA GLY A 233 -27.35 40.74 -31.12
C GLY A 233 -28.40 39.97 -30.32
N ASP A 234 -29.60 40.54 -30.27
CA ASP A 234 -30.72 40.05 -29.47
C ASP A 234 -31.47 38.91 -30.17
N LEU A 235 -31.74 37.84 -29.44
CA LEU A 235 -32.59 36.72 -29.87
C LEU A 235 -34.04 36.88 -29.39
N THR A 236 -34.24 37.61 -28.30
CA THR A 236 -35.55 38.05 -27.78
C THR A 236 -35.46 39.52 -27.35
N PRO A 237 -36.57 40.27 -27.31
CA PRO A 237 -36.53 41.69 -26.98
C PRO A 237 -36.16 41.93 -25.51
N MET A 238 -35.34 42.95 -25.26
CA MET A 238 -35.07 43.43 -23.92
C MET A 238 -36.36 43.94 -23.27
N THR A 239 -36.68 43.44 -22.07
CA THR A 239 -37.91 43.80 -21.36
C THR A 239 -37.61 44.19 -19.92
N ILE A 240 -38.11 45.35 -19.50
CA ILE A 240 -38.05 45.80 -18.11
C ILE A 240 -39.36 45.38 -17.43
N ILE A 241 -39.24 44.59 -16.37
CA ILE A 241 -40.38 44.07 -15.59
C ILE A 241 -40.48 44.90 -14.31
N GLU A 242 -41.61 45.59 -14.13
CA GLU A 242 -41.96 46.23 -12.86
C GLU A 242 -42.47 45.14 -11.89
N GLN A 243 -41.86 45.06 -10.70
CA GLN A 243 -42.19 44.10 -9.65
C GLN A 243 -43.13 44.68 -8.61
#